data_AF-A0A1W9PEG7-F1
#
_entry.id   AF-A0A1W9PEG7-F1
#
_cell.length_a   1.000
_cell.length_b   1.000
_cell.length_c   1.000
_cell.angle_alpha   90.00
_cell.angle_beta   90.00
_cell.angle_gamma   90.00
#
_symmetry.space_group_name_H-M   'P 1'
#
loop_
_entity.id
_entity.type
_entity.pdbx_description
1 polymer ?
#
loop_
_entity_poly.entity_id
_entity_poly.type
_entity_poly.pdbx_seq_one_letter_code
_entity_poly.pdbx_strand_id
1 'polypeptide(L)'
;MYHDTKPSYITTYHSGQLRAKIKLANLHLENCQLCPRHCGVNRYQGQKGFCRVGKRAKIYKYKLHHGEEPPISGSPLTTERGSGIIFFAGCTMACCFCQNYPMSHWRRGYEVTSLDLARIMLELQHQGAYN
;
A
#
# COMPACT_ATOMS: atom_id res chain seq x y z
N MET A 1 -8.04 5.81 -28.18
CA MET A 1 -8.86 6.80 -27.45
C MET A 1 -8.64 6.58 -25.96
N TYR A 2 -7.84 7.42 -25.31
CA TYR A 2 -7.79 7.42 -23.85
C TYR A 2 -9.11 8.01 -23.37
N HIS A 3 -9.95 7.20 -22.73
CA HIS A 3 -11.09 7.75 -22.00
C HIS A 3 -10.54 8.61 -20.87
N ASP A 4 -11.12 9.80 -20.71
CA ASP A 4 -10.89 10.71 -19.59
C ASP A 4 -11.48 10.09 -18.31
N THR A 5 -10.90 8.97 -17.87
CA THR A 5 -11.38 8.21 -16.72
C THR A 5 -10.83 8.86 -15.47
N LYS A 6 -11.68 9.63 -14.79
CA LYS A 6 -11.40 10.08 -13.42
C LYS A 6 -11.17 8.89 -12.50
N PRO A 7 -10.16 8.93 -11.61
CA PRO A 7 -9.94 7.88 -10.63
C PRO A 7 -11.19 7.60 -9.78
N SER A 8 -11.51 6.33 -9.57
CA SER A 8 -12.73 5.88 -8.87
C SER A 8 -12.83 6.38 -7.42
N TYR A 9 -11.70 6.71 -6.79
CA TYR A 9 -11.68 7.27 -5.44
C TYR A 9 -12.28 8.67 -5.37
N ILE A 10 -12.26 9.46 -6.46
CA ILE A 10 -12.88 10.79 -6.51
C ILE A 10 -14.40 10.66 -6.39
N THR A 11 -15.00 9.78 -7.19
CA THR A 11 -16.44 9.48 -7.12
C THR A 11 -16.82 8.89 -5.76
N THR A 12 -15.98 8.01 -5.21
CA THR A 12 -16.19 7.42 -3.87
C THR A 12 -16.17 8.47 -2.76
N TYR A 13 -15.35 9.51 -2.90
CA TYR A 13 -15.30 10.63 -1.97
C TYR A 13 -16.56 11.49 -2.05
N HIS A 14 -16.93 11.97 -3.24
CA HIS A 14 -18.08 12.86 -3.44
C HIS A 14 -19.41 12.20 -3.09
N SER A 15 -19.55 10.89 -3.32
CA SER A 15 -20.76 10.14 -2.93
C SER A 15 -20.87 9.88 -1.43
N GLY A 16 -19.87 10.27 -0.62
CA GLY A 16 -19.81 10.01 0.82
C GLY A 16 -19.45 8.56 1.18
N GLN A 17 -19.36 7.66 0.20
CA GLN A 17 -19.04 6.24 0.42
C GLN A 17 -17.65 6.03 1.02
N LEU A 18 -16.71 6.96 0.81
CA LEU A 18 -15.36 6.87 1.38
C LEU A 18 -15.41 6.77 2.90
N ARG A 19 -16.26 7.55 3.57
CA ARG A 19 -16.41 7.51 5.04
C ARG A 19 -16.90 6.14 5.52
N ALA A 20 -17.88 5.56 4.82
CA ALA A 20 -18.37 4.22 5.14
C ALA A 20 -17.28 3.16 4.96
N LYS A 21 -16.51 3.21 3.87
CA LYS A 21 -15.37 2.30 3.62
C LYS A 21 -14.29 2.43 4.68
N ILE A 22 -13.95 3.65 5.12
CA ILE A 22 -12.99 3.89 6.21
C ILE A 22 -13.49 3.26 7.51
N LYS A 23 -14.77 3.44 7.85
CA LYS A 23 -15.36 2.83 9.04
C LYS A 23 -15.25 1.30 8.99
N LEU A 24 -15.62 0.68 7.87
CA LEU A 24 -15.51 -0.77 7.68
C LEU A 24 -14.06 -1.26 7.77
N ALA A 25 -13.12 -0.56 7.13
CA ALA A 25 -11.70 -0.90 7.19
C ALA A 25 -11.15 -0.86 8.64
N ASN A 26 -11.59 0.11 9.45
CA ASN A 26 -11.22 0.19 10.86
C ASN A 26 -11.82 -0.96 11.68
N LEU A 27 -13.08 -1.34 11.44
CA LEU A 27 -13.70 -2.48 12.13
C LEU A 27 -12.94 -3.80 11.89
N HIS A 28 -12.39 -4.00 10.69
CA HIS A 28 -11.53 -5.16 10.43
C HIS A 28 -10.27 -5.22 11.29
N LEU A 29 -9.85 -4.13 11.94
CA LEU A 29 -8.70 -4.13 12.84
C LEU A 29 -9.02 -4.69 14.23
N GLU A 30 -10.29 -4.73 14.63
CA GLU A 30 -10.73 -5.33 15.91
C GLU A 30 -10.73 -6.87 15.86
N ASN A 31 -10.98 -7.44 14.68
CA ASN A 31 -10.96 -8.88 14.41
C ASN A 31 -10.34 -9.14 13.02
N CYS A 32 -9.01 -9.15 12.94
CA CYS A 32 -8.31 -9.10 11.67
C CYS A 32 -8.36 -10.42 10.89
N GLN A 33 -9.10 -10.39 9.78
CA GLN A 33 -9.27 -11.50 8.84
C GLN A 33 -8.91 -11.13 7.38
N LEU A 34 -8.14 -10.06 7.18
CA LEU A 34 -7.79 -9.51 5.86
C LEU A 34 -6.89 -10.40 4.98
N CYS A 35 -6.42 -11.54 5.50
CA CYS A 35 -5.60 -12.47 4.75
C CYS A 35 -6.12 -13.90 4.93
N PRO A 36 -5.70 -14.85 4.06
CA PRO A 36 -6.19 -16.24 4.10
C PRO A 36 -5.92 -17.01 5.41
N ARG A 37 -5.16 -16.42 6.35
CA ARG A 37 -4.89 -17.02 7.66
C ARG A 37 -5.99 -16.76 8.70
N HIS A 38 -6.87 -15.78 8.46
CA HIS A 38 -8.02 -15.46 9.31
C HIS A 38 -7.73 -15.43 10.83
N CYS A 39 -6.58 -14.86 11.25
CA CYS A 39 -6.08 -14.99 12.62
C CYS A 39 -6.92 -14.29 13.69
N GLY A 40 -7.83 -13.39 13.33
CA GLY A 40 -8.78 -12.74 14.24
C GLY A 40 -8.19 -11.80 15.29
N VAL A 41 -6.89 -11.48 15.20
CA VAL A 41 -6.23 -10.64 16.20
C VAL A 41 -6.81 -9.22 16.24
N ASN A 42 -6.87 -8.64 17.44
CA ASN A 42 -7.25 -7.25 17.66
C ASN A 42 -6.01 -6.33 17.59
N ARG A 43 -5.86 -5.61 16.48
CA ARG A 43 -4.74 -4.69 16.24
C ARG A 43 -4.79 -3.44 17.12
N TYR A 44 -5.96 -3.03 17.60
CA TYR A 44 -6.08 -1.89 18.52
C TYR A 44 -5.53 -2.22 19.91
N GLN A 45 -5.61 -3.48 20.33
CA GLN A 45 -4.98 -3.99 21.56
C GLN A 45 -3.49 -4.31 21.38
N GLY A 46 -2.90 -4.00 20.21
CA GLY A 46 -1.50 -4.28 19.91
C GLY A 46 -1.20 -5.75 19.58
N GLN A 47 -2.22 -6.61 19.46
CA GLN A 47 -2.04 -8.00 19.09
C GLN A 47 -1.51 -8.12 17.66
N LYS A 48 -0.71 -9.17 17.44
CA LYS A 48 -0.04 -9.42 16.17
C LYS A 48 -0.30 -10.87 15.73
N GLY A 49 -0.80 -11.02 14.51
CA GLY A 49 -0.97 -12.34 13.89
C GLY A 49 0.33 -12.85 13.27
N PHE A 50 0.22 -13.87 12.42
CA PHE A 50 1.37 -14.45 11.72
C PHE A 50 2.21 -13.44 10.95
N CYS A 51 1.58 -12.43 10.32
CA CYS A 51 2.30 -11.40 9.57
C CYS A 51 3.08 -10.41 10.45
N ARG A 52 2.83 -10.41 11.77
CA ARG A 52 3.47 -9.57 12.79
C ARG A 52 3.37 -8.05 12.54
N VAL A 53 2.43 -7.61 11.70
CA VAL A 53 2.12 -6.19 11.45
C VAL A 53 1.17 -5.66 12.53
N GLY A 54 1.27 -4.37 12.87
CA GLY A 54 0.41 -3.69 13.85
C GLY A 54 -0.85 -3.07 13.24
N LYS A 55 -1.34 -1.98 13.85
CA LYS A 55 -2.49 -1.19 13.35
C LYS A 55 -2.11 -0.16 12.27
N ARG A 56 -0.87 0.33 12.29
CA ARG A 56 -0.36 1.29 11.31
C ARG A 56 0.35 0.55 10.18
N ALA A 57 0.30 1.13 8.99
CA ALA A 57 1.13 0.68 7.89
C ALA A 57 2.60 0.90 8.25
N LYS A 58 3.46 -0.03 7.83
CA LYS A 58 4.91 0.09 7.98
C LYS A 58 5.54 0.09 6.60
N ILE A 59 6.34 1.09 6.29
CA ILE A 59 7.02 1.24 5.00
C ILE A 59 8.49 0.91 5.17
N TYR A 60 9.02 0.09 4.27
CA TYR A 60 10.46 -0.17 4.15
C TYR A 60 11.13 0.88 3.27
N LYS A 61 10.55 1.18 2.11
CA LYS A 61 11.07 2.15 1.15
C LYS A 61 9.97 2.58 0.17
N TYR A 62 10.06 3.80 -0.35
CA TYR A 62 9.34 4.23 -1.55
C TYR A 62 10.33 4.87 -2.54
N LYS A 63 10.04 4.80 -3.85
CA LYS A 63 10.85 5.43 -4.90
C LYS A 63 10.11 5.45 -6.24
N LEU A 64 10.59 6.27 -7.16
CA LEU A 64 10.35 6.08 -8.59
C LEU A 64 11.20 4.92 -9.13
N HIS A 65 10.60 3.98 -9.85
CA HIS A 65 11.27 2.79 -10.37
C HIS A 65 11.01 2.58 -11.86
N HIS A 66 12.08 2.43 -12.65
CA HIS A 66 11.98 2.32 -14.10
C HIS A 66 12.19 0.90 -14.64
N GLY A 67 12.19 -0.11 -13.77
CA GLY A 67 12.43 -1.51 -14.15
C GLY A 67 11.16 -2.33 -14.38
N GLU A 68 9.98 -1.77 -14.12
CA GLU A 68 8.71 -2.41 -14.46
C GLU A 68 8.46 -2.39 -15.97
N GLU A 69 7.49 -3.18 -16.41
CA GLU A 69 7.08 -3.20 -17.81
C GLU A 69 6.46 -1.87 -18.26
N PRO A 70 6.58 -1.50 -19.56
CA PRO A 70 6.07 -0.23 -20.08
C PRO A 70 4.60 0.10 -19.75
N PRO A 71 3.66 -0.86 -19.66
CA PRO A 71 2.28 -0.57 -19.24
C PRO A 71 2.16 0.00 -17.82
N ILE A 72 3.16 -0.22 -16.95
CA ILE A 72 3.19 0.23 -15.55
C ILE A 72 4.16 1.39 -15.37
N SER A 73 5.32 1.35 -16.04
CA SER A 73 6.36 2.37 -15.91
C SER A 73 6.22 3.51 -16.93
N GLY A 74 5.25 3.47 -17.83
CA GLY A 74 5.21 4.38 -18.97
C GLY A 74 6.27 4.06 -20.04
N SER A 75 6.08 4.65 -21.21
CA SER A 75 6.98 4.49 -22.36
C SER A 75 8.20 5.41 -22.23
N PRO A 76 9.37 5.08 -22.81
CA PRO A 76 10.47 6.02 -22.94
C PRO A 76 10.12 7.33 -23.67
N LEU A 77 8.98 7.37 -24.36
CA LEU A 77 8.50 8.51 -25.13
C LEU A 77 7.50 9.41 -24.36
N THR A 78 7.14 9.08 -23.11
CA THR A 78 6.23 9.89 -22.29
C THR A 78 6.97 10.74 -21.26
N THR A 79 6.33 11.83 -20.84
CA THR A 79 6.83 12.73 -19.80
C THR A 79 6.72 12.12 -18.40
N GLU A 80 5.65 11.36 -18.14
CA GLU A 80 5.52 10.51 -16.97
C GLU A 80 6.20 9.17 -17.24
N ARG A 81 7.23 8.84 -16.46
CA ARG A 81 8.02 7.62 -16.63
C ARG A 81 8.53 7.11 -15.28
N GLY A 82 8.51 5.80 -15.13
CA GLY A 82 8.75 5.10 -13.88
C GLY A 82 7.46 4.82 -13.14
N SER A 83 7.44 3.73 -12.37
CA SER A 83 6.37 3.40 -11.44
C SER A 83 6.69 4.01 -10.07
N GLY A 84 5.69 4.66 -9.48
CA GLY A 84 5.70 5.05 -8.08
C GLY A 84 5.48 3.81 -7.23
N ILE A 85 6.54 3.32 -6.58
CA ILE A 85 6.46 2.10 -5.76
C ILE A 85 6.61 2.41 -4.28
N ILE A 86 5.78 1.77 -3.46
CA ILE A 86 5.82 1.81 -2.00
C ILE A 86 5.93 0.37 -1.49
N PHE A 87 7.08 0.03 -0.92
CA PHE A 87 7.32 -1.26 -0.29
C PHE A 87 6.83 -1.26 1.16
N PHE A 88 5.72 -1.95 1.41
CA PHE A 88 5.26 -2.21 2.77
C PHE A 88 6.07 -3.32 3.45
N ALA A 89 6.23 -3.20 4.77
CA ALA A 89 6.93 -4.16 5.59
C ALA A 89 5.96 -5.19 6.20
N GLY A 90 6.39 -6.44 6.24
CA GLY A 90 5.58 -7.60 6.66
C GLY A 90 5.04 -8.40 5.48
N CYS A 91 4.74 -9.67 5.73
CA CYS A 91 4.15 -10.58 4.76
C CYS A 91 3.27 -11.61 5.48
N THR A 92 2.20 -12.06 4.84
CA THR A 92 1.31 -13.13 5.36
C THR A 92 1.87 -14.53 5.07
N MET A 93 2.97 -14.60 4.32
CA MET A 93 3.73 -15.80 3.97
C MET A 93 5.10 -15.82 4.68
N ALA A 94 5.79 -16.96 4.60
CA ALA A 94 7.14 -17.13 5.16
C ALA A 94 8.02 -18.00 4.23
N CYS A 95 8.20 -17.56 3.00
CA CYS A 95 8.97 -18.30 1.99
C CYS A 95 10.43 -18.50 2.43
N CYS A 96 10.97 -19.72 2.33
CA CYS A 96 12.37 -20.01 2.65
C CYS A 96 13.37 -19.34 1.68
N PHE A 97 12.91 -18.95 0.50
CA PHE A 97 13.67 -18.27 -0.56
C PHE A 97 13.27 -16.79 -0.73
N CYS A 98 12.79 -16.12 0.33
CA CYS A 98 12.28 -14.76 0.23
C CYS A 98 13.35 -13.76 -0.24
N GLN A 99 13.25 -13.23 -1.46
CA GLN A 99 14.13 -12.17 -1.97
C GLN A 99 13.97 -10.85 -1.19
N ASN A 100 12.77 -10.62 -0.64
CA ASN A 100 12.41 -9.44 0.12
C ASN A 100 12.54 -9.64 1.64
N TYR A 101 13.39 -10.58 2.08
CA TYR A 101 13.51 -10.99 3.48
C TYR A 101 13.67 -9.81 4.47
N PRO A 102 14.49 -8.77 4.21
CA PRO A 102 14.62 -7.64 5.12
C PRO A 102 13.29 -6.90 5.40
N MET A 103 12.45 -6.71 4.38
CA MET A 103 11.16 -6.02 4.54
C MET A 103 10.03 -6.98 4.95
N SER A 104 10.03 -8.23 4.47
CA SER A 104 8.96 -9.19 4.73
C SER A 104 9.15 -9.92 6.06
N HIS A 105 10.31 -10.54 6.26
CA HIS A 105 10.59 -11.41 7.40
C HIS A 105 11.26 -10.70 8.57
N TRP A 106 12.03 -9.63 8.33
CA TRP A 106 12.55 -8.79 9.41
C TRP A 106 11.67 -7.57 9.67
N ARG A 107 10.72 -7.27 8.78
CA ARG A 107 9.82 -6.12 8.91
C ARG A 107 10.60 -4.83 9.17
N ARG A 108 11.77 -4.67 8.53
CA ARG A 108 12.53 -3.41 8.58
C ARG A 108 11.70 -2.29 7.98
N GLY A 109 11.95 -1.06 8.42
CA GLY A 109 11.19 0.12 8.03
C GLY A 109 10.61 0.87 9.22
N TYR A 110 9.70 1.80 8.95
CA TYR A 110 9.09 2.70 9.93
C TYR A 110 7.57 2.75 9.76
N GLU A 111 6.85 2.96 10.86
CA GLU A 111 5.40 3.13 10.82
C GLU A 111 5.05 4.50 10.26
N VAL A 112 3.95 4.58 9.53
CA VAL A 112 3.42 5.81 8.95
C VAL A 112 1.95 5.98 9.30
N THR A 113 1.50 7.23 9.39
CA THR A 113 0.06 7.53 9.42
C THR A 113 -0.54 7.44 8.01
N SER A 114 -1.88 7.43 7.93
CA SER A 114 -2.57 7.54 6.63
C SER A 114 -2.25 8.85 5.90
N LEU A 115 -2.02 9.94 6.65
CA LEU A 115 -1.62 11.22 6.08
C LEU A 115 -0.20 11.18 5.52
N ASP A 116 0.73 10.57 6.23
CA ASP A 116 2.12 10.41 5.75
C ASP A 116 2.14 9.54 4.49
N LEU A 117 1.37 8.45 4.46
CA LEU A 117 1.24 7.60 3.27
C LEU A 117 0.66 8.36 2.08
N ALA A 118 -0.37 9.20 2.30
CA ALA A 118 -0.93 10.03 1.24
C ALA A 118 0.07 11.06 0.71
N ARG A 119 0.88 11.67 1.58
CA ARG A 119 1.96 12.58 1.18
C ARG A 119 3.01 11.86 0.33
N ILE A 120 3.40 10.65 0.69
CA ILE A 120 4.33 9.82 -0.09
C ILE A 120 3.76 9.53 -1.50
N MET A 121 2.46 9.20 -1.60
CA MET A 121 1.81 8.95 -2.89
C MET A 121 1.82 10.21 -3.78
N LEU A 122 1.50 11.37 -3.23
CA LEU A 122 1.53 12.64 -3.96
C LEU A 122 2.95 13.06 -4.34
N GLU A 123 3.93 12.78 -3.49
CA GLU A 123 5.34 13.02 -3.79
C GLU A 123 5.79 12.21 -5.02
N LEU A 124 5.44 10.92 -5.07
CA LEU A 124 5.72 10.05 -6.23
C LEU A 124 5.01 10.53 -7.50
N GLN A 125 3.76 11.00 -7.38
CA GLN A 125 3.03 11.60 -8.50
C GLN A 125 3.75 12.84 -9.02
N HIS A 126 4.18 13.75 -8.15
CA HIS A 126 4.94 14.95 -8.56
C HIS A 126 6.31 14.62 -9.15
N GLN A 127 6.90 13.48 -8.80
CA GLN A 127 8.14 12.98 -9.42
C GLN A 127 7.92 12.39 -10.82
N GLY A 128 6.66 12.31 -11.31
CA GLY A 128 6.35 11.81 -12.65
C GLY A 128 6.12 10.30 -12.70
N ALA A 129 5.69 9.68 -11.60
CA ALA A 129 5.19 8.31 -11.62
C ALA A 129 4.04 8.16 -12.63
N TYR A 130 4.12 7.12 -13.46
CA TYR A 130 3.16 6.86 -14.53
C TYR A 130 1.85 6.21 -14.04
N ASN A 131 1.93 5.42 -12.97
CA ASN A 131 0.82 4.60 -12.45
C ASN A 131 0.00 5.27 -11.34
#